data_AF-A0AAW5QU66-F1
#
_entry.id   AF-A0AAW5QU66-F1
#
_cell.length_a   1.000
_cell.length_b   1.000
_cell.length_c   1.000
_cell.angle_alpha   90.00
_cell.angle_beta   90.00
_cell.angle_gamma   90.00
#
_symmetry.space_group_name_H-M   'P 1'
#
loop_
_entity.id
_entity.type
_entity.pdbx_description
1 polymer ?
#
loop_
_entity_poly.entity_id
_entity_poly.type
_entity_poly.pdbx_seq_one_letter_code
_entity_poly.pdbx_strand_id
1 'polypeptide(L)' 'MSRQQEFVLRTVEDRDVRFIRLWFSDVLGQLKSVAIVPAELEGAFGEGIG' A
#
# COMPACT_ATOMS: atom_id res chain seq x y z
N MET A 1 15.19 3.56 -3.56
CA MET A 1 14.17 2.57 -3.17
C MET A 1 14.79 1.18 -3.10
N SER A 2 14.24 0.28 -2.28
CA SER A 2 14.69 -1.10 -2.25
C SER A 2 14.19 -1.86 -3.49
N ARG A 3 14.89 -2.92 -3.90
CA ARG A 3 14.47 -3.81 -5.00
C ARG A 3 13.06 -4.37 -4.81
N GLN A 4 12.62 -4.51 -3.56
CA GLN A 4 11.28 -4.99 -3.22
C GLN A 4 10.22 -3.93 -3.50
N GLN A 5 10.47 -2.67 -3.13
CA GLN A 5 9.54 -1.55 -3.40
C GLN A 5 9.35 -1.35 -4.90
N GLU A 6 10.44 -1.37 -5.66
CA GLU A 6 10.40 -1.24 -7.12
C GLU A 6 9.63 -2.39 -7.79
N PHE A 7 9.80 -3.61 -7.31
CA PHE A 7 9.03 -4.77 -7.78
C PHE A 7 7.52 -4.59 -7.55
N VAL A 8 7.11 -4.07 -6.39
CA VAL A 8 5.70 -3.83 -6.09
C VAL A 8 5.13 -2.73 -6.98
N LEU A 9 5.82 -1.59 -7.10
CA LEU A 9 5.38 -0.46 -7.95
C LEU A 9 5.17 -0.89 -9.40
N ARG A 10 6.15 -1.61 -9.97
CA ARG A 10 6.02 -2.16 -11.33
C ARG A 10 4.86 -3.15 -11.44
N THR A 11 4.66 -4.00 -10.45
CA THR A 11 3.54 -4.96 -10.46
C THR A 11 2.17 -4.27 -10.41
N VAL A 12 2.06 -3.16 -9.68
CA VAL A 12 0.84 -2.35 -9.58
C VAL A 12 0.51 -1.70 -10.92
N GLU A 13 1.53 -1.18 -11.61
CA GLU A 13 1.39 -0.60 -12.95
C GLU A 13 1.08 -1.67 -14.02
N ASP A 14 1.87 -2.75 -14.09
CA ASP A 14 1.72 -3.84 -15.07
C ASP A 14 0.34 -4.52 -15.01
N ARG A 15 -0.30 -4.50 -13.83
CA ARG A 15 -1.60 -5.14 -13.59
C ARG A 15 -2.78 -4.16 -13.58
N ASP A 16 -2.56 -2.89 -13.91
CA ASP A 16 -3.58 -1.83 -13.89
C ASP A 16 -4.40 -1.82 -12.58
N VAL A 17 -3.69 -1.93 -11.45
CA VAL A 17 -4.33 -1.96 -10.13
C VAL A 17 -4.91 -0.59 -9.82
N ARG A 18 -6.23 -0.51 -9.64
CA ARG A 18 -6.88 0.79 -9.37
C ARG A 18 -6.92 1.19 -7.90
N PHE A 19 -6.90 0.21 -7.00
CA PHE A 19 -6.96 0.43 -5.56
C PHE A 19 -6.16 -0.63 -4.82
N ILE A 20 -5.48 -0.21 -3.75
CA ILE A 20 -4.74 -1.09 -2.85
C ILE A 20 -5.40 -1.00 -1.48
N ARG A 21 -5.80 -2.15 -0.93
CA ARG A 21 -6.36 -2.22 0.42
C ARG A 21 -5.28 -2.65 1.40
N LEU A 22 -4.91 -1.75 2.30
CA LEU A 22 -4.00 -2.04 3.41
C LEU A 22 -4.82 -2.49 4.60
N TRP A 23 -4.43 -3.61 5.22
CA TRP A 23 -5.11 -4.20 6.37
C TRP A 23 -4.21 -4.12 7.58
N PHE A 24 -4.80 -3.81 8.73
CA PHE A 24 -4.09 -3.79 10.02
C PHE A 24 -5.06 -4.14 11.14
N SER A 25 -4.53 -4.59 12.27
CA SER A 25 -5.29 -4.77 13.50
C SER A 25 -5.06 -3.58 14.42
N ASP A 26 -6.11 -3.09 15.09
CA ASP A 26 -5.92 -2.17 16.19
C ASP A 26 -5.51 -2.87 17.51
N VAL A 27 -5.34 -2.10 18.58
CA VAL A 27 -4.92 -2.59 19.89
C VAL A 27 -5.91 -3.56 20.55
N LEU A 28 -7.16 -3.60 20.09
CA LEU A 28 -8.18 -4.55 20.55
C LEU A 28 -8.25 -5.79 19.64
N GLY A 29 -7.39 -5.89 18.63
CA GLY A 29 -7.35 -6.98 17.66
C GLY A 29 -8.43 -6.87 16.58
N GLN A 30 -9.11 -5.73 16.44
CA GLN A 30 -10.11 -5.55 15.40
C GLN A 30 -9.46 -5.29 14.05
N LEU A 31 -9.92 -6.02 13.03
CA LEU A 31 -9.43 -5.88 11.66
C LEU A 31 -9.96 -4.60 11.03
N LYS A 32 -9.03 -3.71 10.65
CA LYS A 32 -9.30 -2.45 9.96
C LYS A 32 -8.63 -2.45 8.61
N SER A 33 -9.13 -1.58 7.73
CA SER A 33 -8.51 -1.38 6.43
C SER A 33 -8.65 0.06 5.94
N VAL A 34 -7.67 0.48 5.14
CA VAL A 34 -7.68 1.73 4.38
C VAL A 34 -7.44 1.41 2.90
N ALA A 35 -8.14 2.11 2.01
CA ALA A 35 -7.94 1.98 0.57
C ALA A 35 -7.15 3.20 0.10
N ILE A 36 -6.12 2.96 -0.70
CA ILE A 36 -5.30 3.99 -1.33
C ILE A 36 -5.30 3.83 -2.84
N VAL A 37 -5.02 4.90 -3.56
CA VAL A 37 -4.74 4.86 -5.00
C VAL A 37 -3.25 4.57 -5.25
N PRO A 38 -2.87 4.00 -6.42
CA PRO A 38 -1.48 3.71 -6.74
C PRO A 38 -0.52 4.90 -6.57
N ALA A 39 -0.99 6.12 -6.84
CA ALA A 39 -0.20 7.35 -6.69
C ALA A 39 0.25 7.62 -5.25
N GLU A 40 -0.43 7.08 -4.24
CA GLU A 40 -0.10 7.24 -2.83
C GLU A 40 0.90 6.18 -2.33
N LEU A 41 1.10 5.09 -3.09
CA LEU A 41 1.86 3.93 -2.63
C LEU A 41 3.34 4.24 -2.40
N GLU A 42 3.95 5.09 -3.23
CA GLU A 42 5.38 5.42 -3.09
C GLU A 42 5.64 6.20 -1.79
N GLY A 43 4.82 7.19 -1.49
CA GLY A 43 4.87 7.93 -0.21
C GLY A 43 4.57 7.03 0.99
N ALA A 44 3.60 6.11 0.84
CA ALA A 44 3.23 5.15 1.88
C ALA A 44 4.40 4.30 2.37
N PHE A 45 5.37 3.99 1.51
CA PHE A 45 6.54 3.19 1.88
C PHE A 45 7.51 3.93 2.84
N GLY A 46 7.54 5.26 2.80
CA GLY A 46 8.45 6.07 3.62
C GLY A 46 7.75 6.66 4.84
N GLU A 47 6.60 7.29 4.62
CA GLU A 47 5.91 8.10 5.63
C GLU A 47 4.73 7.37 6.27
N GLY A 48 4.31 6.24 5.69
CA GLY A 48 3.08 5.54 6.08
C GLY A 48 1.81 6.17 5.48
N ILE A 49 0.66 5.67 5.92
CA ILE A 49 -0.67 6.16 5.56
C ILE A 49 -1.42 6.47 6.86
N GLY A 50 -2.08 7.62 6.95
CA GLY A 50 -2.74 8.10 8.18
C GLY A 50 -3.94 8.98 7.89
#